data_AF-A0A9D8LQS3-F1
#
_entry.id   AF-A0A9D8LQS3-F1
#
_cell.length_a   1.000
_cell.length_b   1.000
_cell.length_c   1.000
_cell.angle_alpha   90.00
_cell.angle_beta   90.00
_cell.angle_gamma   90.00
#
_symmetry.space_group_name_H-M   'P 1'
#
loop_
_entity.id
_entity.type
_entity.pdbx_description
1 polymer ?
#
loop_
_entity_poly.entity_id
_entity_poly.type
_entity_poly.pdbx_seq_one_letter_code
_entity_poly.pdbx_strand_id
1 'polypeptide(L)'
;MKTTTIGPVSSAARALPPSPKAPLQPGKRLLPLGSAGAVTHWWEVRWPRIGGLNLLSLSTGAFKSVAFQSAYQPGTLVYIYCAGCGEDHRMPEVSTGLLGVARRLFAAIHKVSVTAQVKLTDRLRELNRDRYGCVTVSRDGYPCSDRGFDNYMLQHILPAGGPLADSPVSVGNRCLLVRLPLGLSRDEFEERLHQRMHDASLNAWLETAEGRSHCAQIGSAPAEFSRRTSYGFGDSARWSVAKEFYFFRPKTDDADRLVRIAEVIIHDWVVNPASRKTLVSYKSLGQGYVVALPIK
;
A
#
# COMPACT_ATOMS: atom_id res chain seq x y z
N MET A 1 71.99 19.78 -25.85
CA MET A 1 70.80 19.43 -26.66
C MET A 1 69.94 18.52 -25.81
N LYS A 2 68.98 19.04 -25.03
CA LYS A 2 67.58 19.36 -25.39
C LYS A 2 66.88 18.22 -26.15
N THR A 3 66.06 17.46 -25.45
CA THR A 3 64.59 17.42 -25.65
C THR A 3 63.93 16.65 -24.52
N THR A 4 63.34 17.38 -23.56
CA THR A 4 62.38 16.85 -22.59
C THR A 4 60.99 17.00 -23.20
N THR A 5 60.33 15.89 -23.50
CA THR A 5 58.99 15.86 -24.08
C THR A 5 57.95 16.24 -23.03
N ILE A 6 57.28 17.37 -23.25
CA ILE A 6 56.14 17.84 -22.44
C ILE A 6 54.93 17.02 -22.85
N GLY A 7 54.41 16.19 -21.93
CA GLY A 7 53.13 15.51 -22.10
C GLY A 7 51.95 16.49 -22.05
N PRO A 8 50.83 16.21 -22.74
CA PRO A 8 49.71 17.14 -22.82
C PRO A 8 49.00 17.24 -21.46
N VAL A 9 48.82 18.48 -20.99
CA VAL A 9 47.97 18.83 -19.86
C VAL A 9 46.53 18.57 -20.28
N SER A 10 45.96 17.44 -19.85
CA SER A 10 44.53 17.16 -20.01
C SER A 10 43.74 18.14 -19.15
N SER A 11 43.13 19.14 -19.79
CA SER A 11 42.14 19.98 -19.15
C SER A 11 40.93 19.11 -18.83
N ALA A 12 40.71 18.80 -17.55
CA ALA A 12 39.48 18.18 -17.09
C ALA A 12 38.31 19.11 -17.47
N ALA A 13 37.58 18.75 -18.52
CA ALA A 13 36.34 19.40 -18.88
C ALA A 13 35.36 19.23 -17.71
N ARG A 14 35.17 20.31 -16.96
CA ARG A 14 34.17 20.41 -15.90
C ARG A 14 32.81 20.20 -16.57
N ALA A 15 32.20 19.03 -16.38
CA ALA A 15 30.87 18.76 -16.88
C ALA A 15 29.91 19.84 -16.36
N LEU A 16 29.32 20.59 -17.27
CA LEU A 16 28.25 21.54 -16.94
C LEU A 16 27.13 20.76 -16.23
N PRO A 17 26.50 21.36 -15.19
CA PRO A 17 25.34 20.74 -14.56
C PRO A 17 24.27 20.49 -15.63
N PRO A 18 23.56 19.34 -15.60
CA PRO A 18 22.55 19.03 -16.59
C PRO A 18 21.50 20.15 -16.61
N SER A 19 21.23 20.67 -17.81
CA SER A 19 20.16 21.64 -18.04
C SER A 19 18.85 21.13 -17.42
N PRO A 20 18.03 22.00 -16.81
CA PRO A 20 16.75 21.58 -16.23
C PRO A 20 15.92 20.91 -17.34
N LYS A 21 15.57 19.64 -17.12
CA LYS A 21 14.74 18.87 -18.06
C LYS A 21 13.44 19.64 -18.27
N ALA A 22 13.07 19.89 -19.53
CA ALA A 22 11.76 20.45 -19.85
C ALA A 22 10.66 19.64 -19.16
N PRO A 23 9.61 20.29 -18.61
CA PRO A 23 8.53 19.60 -17.93
C PRO A 23 7.89 18.58 -18.87
N LEU A 24 7.59 17.40 -18.33
CA LEU A 24 6.92 16.34 -19.09
C LEU A 24 5.48 16.79 -19.38
N GLN A 25 4.96 16.44 -20.56
CA GLN A 25 3.56 16.69 -20.88
C GLN A 25 2.67 15.58 -20.29
N PRO A 26 1.48 15.89 -19.74
CA PRO A 26 0.52 14.89 -19.30
C PRO A 26 0.21 13.88 -20.40
N GLY A 27 0.11 12.60 -20.05
CA GLY A 27 -0.05 11.51 -21.01
C GLY A 27 1.23 11.11 -21.75
N LYS A 28 2.39 11.71 -21.47
CA LYS A 28 3.66 11.27 -22.06
C LYS A 28 4.03 9.87 -21.57
N ARG A 29 4.30 8.97 -22.51
CA ARG A 29 4.73 7.60 -22.22
C ARG A 29 6.07 7.57 -21.45
N LEU A 30 6.10 6.79 -20.37
CA LEU A 30 7.26 6.56 -19.51
C LEU A 30 7.94 5.21 -19.78
N LEU A 31 7.13 4.19 -20.12
CA LEU A 31 7.60 2.82 -20.32
C LEU A 31 7.38 2.36 -21.78
N PRO A 32 8.26 1.49 -22.31
CA PRO A 32 8.06 0.89 -23.63
C PRO A 32 6.71 0.15 -23.74
N LEU A 33 6.22 0.00 -24.97
CA LEU A 33 5.09 -0.87 -25.26
C LEU A 33 5.39 -2.30 -24.77
N GLY A 34 4.39 -2.96 -24.18
CA GLY A 34 4.54 -4.30 -23.61
C GLY A 34 5.22 -4.36 -22.24
N SER A 35 5.53 -3.23 -21.60
CA SER A 35 6.04 -3.24 -20.22
C SER A 35 5.00 -3.78 -19.24
N ALA A 36 5.43 -4.60 -18.28
CA ALA A 36 4.58 -5.15 -17.22
C ALA A 36 4.12 -4.11 -16.19
N GLY A 37 4.75 -2.92 -16.15
CA GLY A 37 4.46 -1.88 -15.18
C GLY A 37 3.05 -1.27 -15.30
N ALA A 38 2.45 -0.89 -14.17
CA ALA A 38 1.16 -0.20 -14.16
C ALA A 38 1.27 1.29 -14.56
N VAL A 39 2.36 1.95 -14.15
CA VAL A 39 2.60 3.38 -14.40
C VAL A 39 3.33 3.54 -15.74
N THR A 40 2.58 3.50 -16.83
CA THR A 40 3.14 3.56 -18.20
C THR A 40 3.21 4.96 -18.79
N HIS A 41 2.48 5.92 -18.23
CA HIS A 41 2.41 7.30 -18.68
C HIS A 41 2.59 8.25 -17.50
N TRP A 42 3.14 9.43 -17.79
CA TRP A 42 3.29 10.51 -16.83
C TRP A 42 2.00 11.32 -16.76
N TRP A 43 1.57 11.63 -15.54
CA TRP A 43 0.44 12.48 -15.25
C TRP A 43 0.85 13.49 -14.19
N GLU A 44 0.27 14.68 -14.23
CA GLU A 44 0.56 15.75 -13.26
C GLU A 44 -0.24 15.49 -11.98
N VAL A 45 0.21 14.48 -11.23
CA VAL A 45 -0.43 14.03 -9.99
C VAL A 45 0.62 13.74 -8.94
N ARG A 46 0.39 14.23 -7.72
CA ARG A 46 1.22 13.90 -6.57
C ARG A 46 0.63 12.68 -5.88
N TRP A 47 1.05 11.50 -6.35
CA TRP A 47 0.59 10.25 -5.75
C TRP A 47 0.77 10.25 -4.23
N PRO A 48 -0.30 9.95 -3.46
CA PRO A 48 -0.23 9.99 -2.01
C PRO A 48 0.75 8.94 -1.48
N ARG A 49 1.21 9.16 -0.24
CA ARG A 49 2.19 8.33 0.44
C ARG A 49 1.57 7.82 1.74
N ILE A 50 1.76 6.56 2.06
CA ILE A 50 1.33 6.02 3.35
C ILE A 50 2.06 6.74 4.49
N GLY A 51 1.39 7.08 5.59
CA GLY A 51 1.98 7.89 6.66
C GLY A 51 2.10 9.38 6.35
N GLY A 52 1.54 9.85 5.23
CA GLY A 52 1.54 11.25 4.83
C GLY A 52 2.85 11.72 4.18
N LEU A 53 3.00 13.04 4.07
CA LEU A 53 4.15 13.65 3.36
C LEU A 53 5.48 13.49 4.12
N ASN A 54 5.42 13.49 5.45
CA ASN A 54 6.59 13.37 6.31
C ASN A 54 6.66 11.97 6.89
N LEU A 55 7.87 11.39 6.92
CA LEU A 55 8.09 10.16 7.67
C LEU A 55 7.79 10.44 9.15
N LEU A 56 6.97 9.59 9.77
CA LEU A 56 6.67 9.71 11.20
C LEU A 56 7.99 9.69 11.99
N SER A 57 8.16 10.66 12.88
CA SER A 57 9.37 10.78 13.68
C SER A 57 9.41 9.71 14.77
N LEU A 58 10.53 9.00 14.83
CA LEU A 58 10.88 8.12 15.93
C LEU A 58 12.41 8.13 16.06
N SER A 59 12.92 8.26 17.28
CA SER A 59 14.36 8.34 17.49
C SER A 59 15.05 7.03 17.11
N THR A 60 16.28 7.09 16.61
CA THR A 60 17.04 5.90 16.20
C THR A 60 17.30 4.92 17.35
N GLY A 61 17.29 5.41 18.60
CA GLY A 61 17.42 4.64 19.83
C GLY A 61 16.10 4.37 20.57
N ALA A 62 14.93 4.56 19.94
CA ALA A 62 13.64 4.46 20.63
C ALA A 62 13.45 3.14 21.37
N PHE A 63 13.79 2.01 20.74
CA PHE A 63 13.67 0.67 21.32
C PHE A 63 14.80 0.30 22.29
N LYS A 64 15.84 1.13 22.36
CA LYS A 64 16.93 1.02 23.35
C LYS A 64 16.68 1.84 24.60
N SER A 65 15.65 2.67 24.62
CA SER A 65 15.34 3.49 25.78
C SER A 65 14.94 2.62 26.98
N VAL A 66 15.37 3.02 28.18
CA VAL A 66 15.00 2.33 29.44
C VAL A 66 13.49 2.27 29.59
N ALA A 67 12.77 3.33 29.20
CA ALA A 67 11.32 3.38 29.23
C ALA A 67 10.68 2.28 28.36
N PHE A 68 11.18 2.07 27.14
CA PHE A 68 10.67 1.00 26.29
C PHE A 68 11.07 -0.39 26.81
N GLN A 69 12.35 -0.61 27.13
CA GLN A 69 12.85 -1.93 27.54
C GLN A 69 12.23 -2.44 28.84
N SER A 70 11.96 -1.55 29.80
CA SER A 70 11.33 -1.92 31.07
C SER A 70 9.82 -2.21 30.94
N ALA A 71 9.15 -1.60 29.96
CA ALA A 71 7.71 -1.71 29.79
C ALA A 71 7.28 -2.71 28.71
N TYR A 72 8.14 -2.98 27.72
CA TYR A 72 7.82 -3.86 26.61
C TYR A 72 7.78 -5.32 27.05
N GLN A 73 6.60 -5.92 26.96
CA GLN A 73 6.42 -7.36 27.11
C GLN A 73 5.97 -7.95 25.78
N PRO A 74 6.70 -8.92 25.20
CA PRO A 74 6.36 -9.50 23.90
C PRO A 74 5.06 -10.30 23.98
N GLY A 75 4.15 -10.05 23.04
CA GLY A 75 2.88 -10.75 22.89
C GLY A 75 2.78 -11.50 21.55
N THR A 76 1.68 -11.29 20.84
CA THR A 76 1.34 -12.05 19.63
C THR A 76 2.23 -11.67 18.45
N LEU A 77 2.61 -12.66 17.64
CA LEU A 77 3.26 -12.44 16.34
C LEU A 77 2.20 -12.21 15.28
N VAL A 78 2.31 -11.10 14.55
CA VAL A 78 1.47 -10.82 13.37
C VAL A 78 2.34 -10.51 12.16
N TYR A 79 1.73 -10.52 10.99
CA TYR A 79 2.39 -10.34 9.72
C TYR A 79 1.69 -9.22 8.96
N ILE A 80 2.42 -8.14 8.67
CA ILE A 80 1.96 -7.15 7.70
C ILE A 80 2.33 -7.69 6.33
N TYR A 81 1.36 -7.82 5.44
CA TYR A 81 1.57 -8.32 4.09
C TYR A 81 1.11 -7.32 3.04
N CYS A 82 1.71 -7.41 1.87
CA CYS A 82 1.32 -6.67 0.67
C CYS A 82 0.91 -7.68 -0.40
N ALA A 83 -0.23 -7.46 -1.05
CA ALA A 83 -0.72 -8.30 -2.13
C ALA A 83 -1.19 -7.46 -3.32
N GLY A 84 -1.02 -8.01 -4.52
CA GLY A 84 -1.59 -7.50 -5.75
C GLY A 84 -2.22 -8.65 -6.54
N CYS A 85 -3.02 -8.34 -7.55
CA CYS A 85 -3.46 -9.37 -8.50
C CYS A 85 -2.41 -9.52 -9.61
N GLY A 86 -2.17 -10.76 -10.03
CA GLY A 86 -1.22 -11.07 -11.10
C GLY A 86 -1.81 -10.98 -12.49
N GLU A 87 -0.93 -11.05 -13.48
CA GLU A 87 -1.31 -11.54 -14.81
C GLU A 87 -1.57 -13.04 -14.72
N ASP A 88 -2.70 -13.49 -15.27
CA ASP A 88 -2.88 -14.92 -15.54
C ASP A 88 -2.20 -15.24 -16.88
N HIS A 89 -1.08 -15.96 -16.84
CA HIS A 89 -0.36 -16.36 -18.05
C HIS A 89 -1.19 -17.26 -18.98
N ARG A 90 -2.29 -17.85 -18.50
CA ARG A 90 -3.22 -18.65 -19.31
C ARG A 90 -4.24 -17.78 -20.03
N MET A 91 -4.49 -16.56 -19.55
CA MET A 91 -5.44 -15.59 -20.12
C MET A 91 -4.88 -14.17 -20.04
N PRO A 92 -3.74 -13.89 -20.71
CA PRO A 92 -3.01 -12.61 -20.56
C PRO A 92 -3.83 -11.39 -20.99
N GLU A 93 -4.84 -11.59 -21.85
CA GLU A 93 -5.67 -10.52 -22.40
C GLU A 93 -6.89 -10.16 -21.56
N VAL A 94 -7.31 -11.03 -20.63
CA VAL A 94 -8.73 -11.03 -20.20
C VAL A 94 -8.95 -10.44 -18.81
N SER A 95 -8.04 -10.60 -17.85
CA SER A 95 -8.30 -10.14 -16.47
C SER A 95 -7.06 -10.04 -15.59
N THR A 96 -6.83 -8.89 -14.97
CA THR A 96 -5.69 -8.65 -14.06
C THR A 96 -6.10 -8.10 -12.70
N GLY A 97 -7.39 -8.15 -12.35
CA GLY A 97 -7.90 -7.72 -11.04
C GLY A 97 -7.40 -6.34 -10.62
N LEU A 98 -6.80 -6.25 -9.43
CA LEU A 98 -6.20 -5.01 -8.92
C LEU A 98 -5.08 -4.45 -9.81
N LEU A 99 -4.30 -5.29 -10.52
CA LEU A 99 -3.30 -4.81 -11.48
C LEU A 99 -3.95 -4.12 -12.69
N GLY A 100 -5.12 -4.59 -13.12
CA GLY A 100 -5.91 -3.93 -14.17
C GLY A 100 -6.41 -2.56 -13.72
N VAL A 101 -6.87 -2.45 -12.47
CA VAL A 101 -7.22 -1.17 -11.84
C VAL A 101 -6.02 -0.23 -11.82
N ALA A 102 -4.87 -0.72 -11.35
CA ALA A 102 -3.61 0.03 -11.29
C ALA A 102 -3.17 0.53 -12.67
N ARG A 103 -3.27 -0.30 -13.72
CA ARG A 103 -2.95 0.06 -15.11
C ARG A 103 -3.87 1.14 -15.67
N ARG A 104 -5.18 1.01 -15.46
CA ARG A 104 -6.17 2.01 -15.91
C ARG A 104 -6.00 3.35 -15.18
N LEU A 105 -5.62 3.32 -13.90
CA LEU A 105 -5.37 4.53 -13.11
C LEU A 105 -3.95 5.11 -13.31
N PHE A 106 -3.05 4.37 -13.96
CA PHE A 106 -1.61 4.68 -14.07
C PHE A 106 -0.92 4.86 -12.70
N ALA A 107 -1.30 4.03 -11.73
CA ALA A 107 -0.86 4.14 -10.34
C ALA A 107 -0.34 2.80 -9.81
N ALA A 108 0.53 2.84 -8.79
CA ALA A 108 0.93 1.66 -8.04
C ALA A 108 -0.05 1.41 -6.88
N ILE A 109 -0.94 0.43 -7.01
CA ILE A 109 -1.96 0.11 -6.00
C ILE A 109 -1.72 -1.31 -5.48
N HIS A 110 -1.71 -1.47 -4.17
CA HIS A 110 -1.61 -2.78 -3.53
C HIS A 110 -2.57 -2.88 -2.36
N LYS A 111 -2.97 -4.12 -2.04
CA LYS A 111 -3.60 -4.44 -0.77
C LYS A 111 -2.52 -4.51 0.31
N VAL A 112 -2.70 -3.79 1.42
CA VAL A 112 -1.84 -3.89 2.61
C VAL A 112 -2.70 -4.15 3.83
N SER A 113 -2.39 -5.20 4.60
CA SER A 113 -3.21 -5.68 5.72
C SER A 113 -2.37 -6.49 6.70
N VAL A 114 -2.95 -6.83 7.85
CA VAL A 114 -2.33 -7.62 8.91
C VAL A 114 -3.01 -8.99 9.01
N THR A 115 -2.23 -10.04 9.23
CA THR A 115 -2.77 -11.36 9.58
C THR A 115 -2.00 -11.97 10.74
N ALA A 116 -2.68 -12.80 11.53
CA ALA A 116 -2.06 -13.67 12.54
C ALA A 116 -1.86 -15.11 12.02
N GLN A 117 -2.28 -15.39 10.78
CA GLN A 117 -2.10 -16.71 10.19
C GLN A 117 -0.63 -16.95 9.87
N VAL A 118 -0.10 -18.06 10.40
CA VAL A 118 1.29 -18.47 10.19
C VAL A 118 1.59 -18.71 8.70
N LYS A 119 0.61 -19.25 7.96
CA LYS A 119 0.71 -19.51 6.52
C LYS A 119 0.01 -18.41 5.74
N LEU A 120 0.78 -17.46 5.20
CA LEU A 120 0.23 -16.37 4.37
C LEU A 120 -0.51 -16.86 3.11
N THR A 121 -0.21 -18.09 2.66
CA THR A 121 -0.93 -18.73 1.56
C THR A 121 -2.38 -19.04 1.89
N ASP A 122 -2.70 -19.35 3.15
CA ASP A 122 -4.09 -19.56 3.58
C ASP A 122 -4.86 -18.23 3.51
N ARG A 123 -4.21 -17.14 3.95
CA ARG A 123 -4.78 -15.79 3.81
C ARG A 123 -5.01 -15.39 2.35
N LEU A 124 -4.11 -15.74 1.43
CA LEU A 124 -4.34 -15.52 0.01
C LEU A 124 -5.54 -16.32 -0.52
N ARG A 125 -5.73 -17.58 -0.08
CA ARG A 125 -6.89 -18.39 -0.50
C ARG A 125 -8.20 -17.74 -0.07
N GLU A 126 -8.26 -17.18 1.12
CA GLU A 126 -9.42 -16.42 1.60
C GLU A 126 -9.69 -15.19 0.71
N LEU A 127 -8.66 -14.37 0.42
CA LEU A 127 -8.82 -13.21 -0.45
C LEU A 127 -9.30 -13.57 -1.85
N ASN A 128 -8.78 -14.66 -2.41
CA ASN A 128 -9.16 -15.16 -3.72
C ASN A 128 -10.58 -15.70 -3.74
N ARG A 129 -10.98 -16.40 -2.68
CA ARG A 129 -12.34 -16.90 -2.51
C ARG A 129 -13.35 -15.77 -2.39
N ASP A 130 -13.03 -14.74 -1.61
CA ASP A 130 -13.88 -13.57 -1.39
C ASP A 130 -13.87 -12.60 -2.59
N ARG A 131 -12.93 -12.78 -3.52
CA ARG A 131 -12.65 -11.83 -4.62
C ARG A 131 -12.56 -10.41 -4.07
N TYR A 132 -11.75 -10.23 -3.03
CA TYR A 132 -11.74 -9.01 -2.22
C TYR A 132 -11.63 -7.75 -3.11
N GLY A 133 -12.53 -6.78 -2.96
CA GLY A 133 -12.47 -5.53 -3.73
C GLY A 133 -12.90 -5.61 -5.20
N CYS A 134 -13.46 -6.74 -5.65
CA CYS A 134 -13.91 -6.89 -7.03
C CYS A 134 -15.12 -6.02 -7.40
N VAL A 135 -15.93 -5.62 -6.41
CA VAL A 135 -17.17 -4.87 -6.69
C VAL A 135 -16.85 -3.40 -6.95
N THR A 136 -17.37 -2.88 -8.05
CA THR A 136 -17.29 -1.47 -8.45
C THR A 136 -18.65 -1.05 -9.05
N VAL A 137 -18.72 0.15 -9.60
CA VAL A 137 -19.88 0.69 -10.30
C VAL A 137 -19.50 0.91 -11.76
N SER A 138 -20.34 0.44 -12.68
CA SER A 138 -20.17 0.66 -14.11
C SER A 138 -20.34 2.14 -14.45
N ARG A 139 -19.94 2.54 -15.66
CA ARG A 139 -20.15 3.90 -16.17
C ARG A 139 -21.63 4.33 -16.11
N ASP A 140 -22.54 3.39 -16.32
CA ASP A 140 -23.98 3.62 -16.31
C ASP A 140 -24.60 3.52 -14.90
N GLY A 141 -23.78 3.38 -13.85
CA GLY A 141 -24.23 3.41 -12.46
C GLY A 141 -24.63 2.06 -11.86
N TYR A 142 -24.47 0.95 -12.59
CA TYR A 142 -24.85 -0.39 -12.10
C TYR A 142 -23.73 -1.05 -11.30
N PRO A 143 -24.03 -1.76 -10.20
CA PRO A 143 -23.04 -2.59 -9.53
C PRO A 143 -22.47 -3.65 -10.46
N CYS A 144 -21.16 -3.75 -10.53
CA CYS A 144 -20.46 -4.74 -11.33
C CYS A 144 -19.32 -5.39 -10.53
N SER A 145 -18.87 -6.55 -10.99
CA SER A 145 -17.76 -7.29 -10.40
C SER A 145 -16.65 -7.40 -11.44
N ASP A 146 -15.52 -6.73 -11.18
CA ASP A 146 -14.33 -6.83 -12.02
C ASP A 146 -13.72 -8.24 -11.88
N ARG A 147 -13.30 -8.81 -13.00
CA ARG A 147 -12.65 -10.13 -13.05
C ARG A 147 -11.18 -10.07 -12.60
N GLY A 148 -10.61 -11.22 -12.23
CA GLY A 148 -9.20 -11.37 -11.86
C GLY A 148 -8.85 -11.05 -10.39
N PHE A 149 -9.85 -10.72 -9.57
CA PHE A 149 -9.71 -10.54 -8.12
C PHE A 149 -9.64 -11.87 -7.34
N ASP A 150 -9.60 -13.00 -8.04
CA ASP A 150 -9.38 -14.36 -7.55
C ASP A 150 -7.92 -14.84 -7.72
N ASN A 151 -7.02 -13.95 -8.16
CA ASN A 151 -5.60 -14.25 -8.40
C ASN A 151 -4.66 -13.31 -7.62
N TYR A 152 -4.93 -13.11 -6.33
CA TYR A 152 -4.01 -12.42 -5.42
C TYR A 152 -2.72 -13.18 -5.23
N MET A 153 -1.62 -12.44 -5.29
CA MET A 153 -0.27 -12.88 -5.02
C MET A 153 0.41 -11.94 -4.04
N LEU A 154 1.13 -12.51 -3.08
CA LEU A 154 1.97 -11.74 -2.15
C LEU A 154 3.10 -11.04 -2.90
N GLN A 155 3.37 -9.79 -2.55
CA GLN A 155 4.52 -9.03 -3.04
C GLN A 155 5.63 -9.02 -2.00
N HIS A 156 6.87 -8.91 -2.45
CA HIS A 156 7.99 -8.64 -1.54
C HIS A 156 7.92 -7.20 -1.04
N ILE A 157 8.02 -7.02 0.28
CA ILE A 157 8.21 -5.71 0.92
C ILE A 157 9.71 -5.54 1.16
N LEU A 158 10.35 -4.61 0.46
CA LEU A 158 11.80 -4.40 0.45
C LEU A 158 12.13 -2.98 0.93
N PRO A 159 12.15 -2.73 2.26
CA PRO A 159 12.61 -1.45 2.80
C PRO A 159 14.12 -1.30 2.60
N ALA A 160 14.58 -0.10 2.25
CA ALA A 160 16.00 0.16 2.01
C ALA A 160 16.77 0.40 3.32
N GLY A 161 16.16 1.12 4.28
CA GLY A 161 16.74 1.40 5.59
C GLY A 161 16.46 0.29 6.62
N GLY A 162 15.39 -0.47 6.42
CA GLY A 162 14.98 -1.55 7.32
C GLY A 162 14.48 -1.05 8.69
N PRO A 163 14.15 -1.98 9.61
CA PRO A 163 13.74 -1.63 10.97
C PRO A 163 14.88 -1.03 11.80
N LEU A 164 14.53 -0.23 12.80
CA LEU A 164 15.48 0.26 13.80
C LEU A 164 16.11 -0.89 14.59
N ALA A 165 17.27 -0.61 15.20
CA ALA A 165 17.90 -1.54 16.13
C ALA A 165 16.96 -1.86 17.30
N ASP A 166 16.92 -3.14 17.69
CA ASP A 166 16.05 -3.71 18.74
C ASP A 166 14.54 -3.51 18.51
N SER A 167 14.17 -3.16 17.28
CA SER A 167 12.77 -3.06 16.87
C SER A 167 12.06 -4.42 16.97
N PRO A 168 10.82 -4.45 17.46
CA PRO A 168 9.98 -5.66 17.41
C PRO A 168 9.43 -5.95 16.00
N VAL A 169 9.82 -5.14 15.01
CA VAL A 169 9.51 -5.33 13.58
C VAL A 169 10.73 -5.91 12.89
N SER A 170 10.54 -6.96 12.07
CA SER A 170 11.58 -7.52 11.21
C SER A 170 11.07 -7.77 9.80
N VAL A 171 11.99 -7.80 8.82
CA VAL A 171 11.66 -8.07 7.43
C VAL A 171 11.67 -9.58 7.20
N GLY A 172 10.53 -10.11 6.76
CA GLY A 172 10.35 -11.52 6.43
C GLY A 172 10.27 -11.79 4.94
N ASN A 173 10.03 -13.06 4.60
CA ASN A 173 9.73 -13.42 3.22
C ASN A 173 8.30 -12.95 2.85
N ARG A 174 8.21 -11.94 1.98
CA ARG A 174 6.95 -11.35 1.47
C ARG A 174 6.02 -10.77 2.56
N CYS A 175 6.58 -10.41 3.72
CA CYS A 175 5.86 -9.76 4.81
C CYS A 175 6.83 -8.99 5.73
N LEU A 176 6.29 -8.16 6.62
CA LEU A 176 6.96 -7.73 7.83
C LEU A 176 6.45 -8.56 8.99
N LEU A 177 7.34 -9.12 9.79
CA LEU A 177 6.99 -9.77 11.05
C LEU A 177 6.92 -8.70 12.13
N VAL A 178 5.87 -8.73 12.94
CA VAL A 178 5.65 -7.76 13.99
C VAL A 178 5.31 -8.49 15.28
N ARG A 179 6.18 -8.40 16.28
CA ARG A 179 5.87 -8.85 17.64
C ARG A 179 5.09 -7.75 18.34
N LEU A 180 3.78 -7.93 18.48
CA LEU A 180 2.94 -6.98 19.21
C LEU A 180 3.27 -7.02 20.71
N PRO A 181 3.26 -5.89 21.43
CA PRO A 181 3.34 -5.86 22.88
C PRO A 181 2.09 -6.52 23.50
N LEU A 182 2.24 -7.04 24.71
CA LEU A 182 1.13 -7.57 25.49
C LEU A 182 0.00 -6.52 25.62
N GLY A 183 -1.23 -6.96 25.43
CA GLY A 183 -2.43 -6.11 25.47
C GLY A 183 -2.77 -5.41 24.15
N LEU A 184 -1.86 -5.34 23.17
CA LEU A 184 -2.19 -4.85 21.83
C LEU A 184 -2.71 -6.01 20.97
N SER A 185 -4.01 -6.01 20.67
CA SER A 185 -4.61 -7.03 19.80
C SER A 185 -4.23 -6.81 18.33
N ARG A 186 -4.38 -7.86 17.51
CA ARG A 186 -4.19 -7.76 16.05
C ARG A 186 -5.12 -6.72 15.44
N ASP A 187 -6.42 -6.77 15.77
CA ASP A 187 -7.42 -5.89 15.16
C ASP A 187 -7.18 -4.42 15.50
N GLU A 188 -6.81 -4.17 16.76
CA GLU A 188 -6.43 -2.85 17.23
C GLU A 188 -5.19 -2.32 16.49
N PHE A 189 -4.17 -3.18 16.33
CA PHE A 189 -2.97 -2.84 15.58
C PHE A 189 -3.28 -2.57 14.09
N GLU A 190 -4.11 -3.40 13.47
CA GLU A 190 -4.53 -3.25 12.07
C GLU A 190 -5.32 -1.95 11.86
N GLU A 191 -6.26 -1.61 12.73
CA GLU A 191 -7.02 -0.37 12.64
C GLU A 191 -6.10 0.87 12.78
N ARG A 192 -5.16 0.86 13.76
CA ARG A 192 -4.16 1.93 13.88
C ARG A 192 -3.28 2.04 12.64
N LEU A 193 -2.89 0.90 12.06
CA LEU A 193 -2.11 0.85 10.82
C LEU A 193 -2.90 1.50 9.68
N HIS A 194 -4.17 1.12 9.50
CA HIS A 194 -5.05 1.67 8.46
C HIS A 194 -5.30 3.17 8.63
N GLN A 195 -5.48 3.65 9.86
CA GLN A 195 -5.64 5.08 10.16
C GLN A 195 -4.39 5.86 9.74
N ARG A 196 -3.19 5.38 10.07
CA ARG A 196 -1.93 6.02 9.68
C ARG A 196 -1.67 5.95 8.16
N MET A 197 -2.29 5.00 7.47
CA MET A 197 -2.19 4.82 6.02
C MET A 197 -3.32 5.49 5.23
N HIS A 198 -4.31 6.08 5.92
CA HIS A 198 -5.57 6.52 5.33
C HIS A 198 -5.40 7.52 4.18
N ASP A 199 -4.44 8.44 4.29
CA ASP A 199 -4.16 9.46 3.26
C ASP A 199 -3.79 8.86 1.89
N ALA A 200 -3.28 7.62 1.87
CA ALA A 200 -2.96 6.89 0.66
C ALA A 200 -3.99 5.81 0.30
N SER A 201 -5.15 5.78 0.97
CA SER A 201 -6.24 4.86 0.64
C SER A 201 -6.82 5.20 -0.73
N LEU A 202 -6.99 4.20 -1.60
CA LEU A 202 -7.56 4.36 -2.93
C LEU A 202 -8.93 5.04 -2.88
N ASN A 203 -9.88 4.47 -2.12
CA ASN A 203 -11.25 4.97 -2.07
C ASN A 203 -11.32 6.40 -1.52
N ALA A 204 -10.60 6.70 -0.43
CA ALA A 204 -10.55 8.05 0.14
C ALA A 204 -9.92 9.06 -0.83
N TRP A 205 -8.83 8.70 -1.51
CA TRP A 205 -8.17 9.58 -2.47
C TRP A 205 -9.05 9.90 -3.68
N LEU A 206 -9.84 8.94 -4.17
CA LEU A 206 -10.80 9.16 -5.27
C LEU A 206 -11.86 10.22 -4.94
N GLU A 207 -12.12 10.45 -3.65
CA GLU A 207 -13.04 11.48 -3.15
C GLU A 207 -12.37 12.85 -2.97
N THR A 208 -11.07 12.98 -3.20
CA THR A 208 -10.36 14.27 -3.14
C THR A 208 -10.48 15.05 -4.44
N ALA A 209 -10.19 16.36 -4.39
CA ALA A 209 -10.12 17.19 -5.60
C ALA A 209 -9.02 16.72 -6.56
N GLU A 210 -7.86 16.31 -6.03
CA GLU A 210 -6.75 15.78 -6.81
C GLU A 210 -7.12 14.46 -7.50
N GLY A 211 -7.74 13.52 -6.77
CA GLY A 211 -8.20 12.25 -7.34
C GLY A 211 -9.24 12.43 -8.44
N ARG A 212 -10.21 13.33 -8.24
CA ARG A 212 -11.19 13.69 -9.27
C ARG A 212 -10.53 14.33 -10.49
N SER A 213 -9.58 15.24 -10.28
CA SER A 213 -8.83 15.90 -11.36
C SER A 213 -8.05 14.88 -12.20
N HIS A 214 -7.30 13.98 -11.55
CA HIS A 214 -6.58 12.91 -12.25
C HIS A 214 -7.52 12.00 -13.06
N CYS A 215 -8.64 11.58 -12.47
CA CYS A 215 -9.63 10.76 -13.18
C CYS A 215 -10.15 11.47 -14.44
N ALA A 216 -10.39 12.78 -14.36
CA ALA A 216 -10.77 13.59 -15.52
C ALA A 216 -9.66 13.67 -16.57
N GLN A 217 -8.38 13.82 -16.18
CA GLN A 217 -7.24 13.84 -17.11
C GLN A 217 -7.13 12.53 -17.92
N ILE A 218 -7.47 11.40 -17.32
CA ILE A 218 -7.43 10.08 -17.97
C ILE A 218 -8.78 9.66 -18.59
N GLY A 219 -9.78 10.56 -18.60
CA GLY A 219 -11.09 10.33 -19.21
C GLY A 219 -11.96 9.26 -18.53
N SER A 220 -11.82 9.06 -17.22
CA SER A 220 -12.53 8.03 -16.45
C SER A 220 -13.29 8.63 -15.25
N ALA A 221 -14.36 7.98 -14.79
CA ALA A 221 -15.05 8.41 -13.57
C ALA A 221 -14.42 7.79 -12.31
N PRO A 222 -14.29 8.53 -11.18
CA PRO A 222 -13.77 7.98 -9.93
C PRO A 222 -14.52 6.73 -9.44
N ALA A 223 -15.82 6.66 -9.69
CA ALA A 223 -16.68 5.54 -9.31
C ALA A 223 -16.21 4.20 -9.92
N GLU A 224 -15.65 4.21 -11.13
CA GLU A 224 -15.12 3.01 -11.80
C GLU A 224 -13.92 2.40 -11.06
N PHE A 225 -13.17 3.24 -10.34
CA PHE A 225 -12.01 2.82 -9.56
C PHE A 225 -12.35 2.51 -8.11
N SER A 226 -13.50 2.97 -7.61
CA SER A 226 -13.96 2.69 -6.25
C SER A 226 -14.15 1.19 -6.03
N ARG A 227 -13.82 0.70 -4.83
CA ARG A 227 -13.78 -0.74 -4.55
C ARG A 227 -14.59 -1.14 -3.33
N ARG A 228 -15.35 -2.21 -3.48
CA ARG A 228 -16.12 -2.88 -2.43
C ARG A 228 -15.89 -4.38 -2.50
N THR A 229 -16.10 -5.06 -1.38
CA THR A 229 -16.11 -6.51 -1.28
C THR A 229 -17.51 -6.99 -0.95
N SER A 230 -18.00 -8.00 -1.67
CA SER A 230 -19.23 -8.70 -1.31
C SER A 230 -18.90 -9.88 -0.40
N TYR A 231 -19.38 -9.82 0.84
CA TYR A 231 -19.25 -10.93 1.79
C TYR A 231 -20.58 -11.68 1.86
N GLY A 232 -20.53 -13.00 1.71
CA GLY A 232 -21.66 -13.87 2.01
C GLY A 232 -21.67 -14.23 3.49
N PHE A 233 -22.76 -13.94 4.19
CA PHE A 233 -23.00 -14.35 5.56
C PHE A 233 -24.27 -15.21 5.60
N GLY A 234 -24.10 -16.53 5.53
CA GLY A 234 -25.22 -17.47 5.50
C GLY A 234 -26.12 -17.23 4.27
N ASP A 235 -27.32 -16.70 4.50
CA ASP A 235 -28.37 -16.41 3.53
C ASP A 235 -28.37 -14.96 3.01
N SER A 236 -27.40 -14.13 3.42
CA SER A 236 -27.32 -12.71 3.04
C SER A 236 -26.00 -12.33 2.36
N ALA A 237 -26.06 -11.33 1.48
CA ALA A 237 -24.88 -10.68 0.93
C ALA A 237 -24.76 -9.27 1.48
N ARG A 238 -23.56 -8.91 1.94
CA ARG A 238 -23.22 -7.57 2.42
C ARG A 238 -22.09 -6.99 1.60
N TRP A 239 -22.27 -5.77 1.10
CA TRP A 239 -21.22 -5.05 0.39
C TRP A 239 -20.54 -4.05 1.32
N SER A 240 -19.27 -4.26 1.59
CA SER A 240 -18.45 -3.35 2.42
C SER A 240 -17.42 -2.65 1.56
N VAL A 241 -17.15 -1.38 1.87
CA VAL A 241 -16.07 -0.62 1.24
C VAL A 241 -14.73 -1.34 1.49
N ALA A 242 -13.94 -1.53 0.44
CA ALA A 242 -12.60 -2.08 0.56
C ALA A 242 -11.69 -1.02 1.18
N LYS A 243 -11.21 -1.26 2.40
CA LYS A 243 -10.42 -0.28 3.17
C LYS A 243 -8.91 -0.43 2.97
N GLU A 244 -8.50 -1.53 2.35
CA GLU A 244 -7.13 -2.03 2.46
C GLU A 244 -6.33 -1.83 1.17
N PHE A 245 -6.84 -1.05 0.20
CA PHE A 245 -6.13 -0.71 -1.03
C PHE A 245 -5.46 0.64 -0.91
N TYR A 246 -4.15 0.66 -1.14
CA TYR A 246 -3.32 1.84 -0.96
C TYR A 246 -2.45 2.13 -2.18
N PHE A 247 -2.18 3.41 -2.42
CA PHE A 247 -1.07 3.85 -3.27
C PHE A 247 0.24 3.50 -2.56
N PHE A 248 0.77 2.32 -2.89
CA PHE A 248 1.87 1.71 -2.17
C PHE A 248 2.87 1.10 -3.14
N ARG A 249 4.15 1.48 -3.01
CA ARG A 249 5.28 0.95 -3.78
C ARG A 249 6.12 0.04 -2.87
N PRO A 250 5.92 -1.29 -2.91
CA PRO A 250 6.48 -2.20 -1.90
C PRO A 250 8.02 -2.34 -1.95
N LYS A 251 8.68 -1.72 -2.94
CA LYS A 251 10.13 -1.81 -3.17
C LYS A 251 10.81 -0.43 -3.22
N THR A 252 10.18 0.57 -2.60
CA THR A 252 10.72 1.93 -2.49
C THR A 252 10.63 2.40 -1.04
N ASP A 253 10.91 3.67 -0.80
CA ASP A 253 10.69 4.39 0.46
C ASP A 253 9.28 4.26 1.07
N ASP A 254 8.25 3.82 0.33
CA ASP A 254 6.98 3.43 0.97
C ASP A 254 7.14 2.20 1.89
N ALA A 255 8.01 1.24 1.56
CA ALA A 255 8.28 0.11 2.44
C ALA A 255 8.95 0.56 3.75
N ASP A 256 9.87 1.52 3.69
CA ASP A 256 10.47 2.15 4.88
C ASP A 256 9.42 2.91 5.72
N ARG A 257 8.48 3.61 5.06
CA ARG A 257 7.34 4.24 5.74
C ARG A 257 6.46 3.21 6.46
N LEU A 258 6.17 2.07 5.84
CA LEU A 258 5.37 1.01 6.45
C LEU A 258 6.04 0.44 7.71
N VAL A 259 7.34 0.19 7.66
CA VAL A 259 8.14 -0.22 8.83
C VAL A 259 8.04 0.83 9.92
N ARG A 260 8.26 2.11 9.60
CA ARG A 260 8.20 3.21 10.57
C ARG A 260 6.82 3.35 11.20
N ILE A 261 5.73 3.21 10.42
CA ILE A 261 4.37 3.28 10.96
C ILE A 261 4.16 2.17 12.00
N ALA A 262 4.53 0.93 11.68
CA ALA A 262 4.42 -0.19 12.61
C ALA A 262 5.22 0.04 13.90
N GLU A 263 6.46 0.52 13.75
CA GLU A 263 7.34 0.86 14.87
C GLU A 263 6.76 1.93 15.79
N VAL A 264 6.22 3.01 15.21
CA VAL A 264 5.61 4.09 16.00
C VAL A 264 4.39 3.60 16.74
N ILE A 265 3.53 2.78 16.11
CA ILE A 265 2.35 2.20 16.78
C ILE A 265 2.76 1.39 18.01
N ILE A 266 3.77 0.52 17.87
CA ILE A 266 4.25 -0.32 18.96
C ILE A 266 4.92 0.51 20.05
N HIS A 267 5.80 1.43 19.66
CA HIS A 267 6.49 2.30 20.60
C HIS A 267 5.49 3.14 21.40
N ASP A 268 4.56 3.84 20.74
CA ASP A 268 3.53 4.66 21.39
C ASP A 268 2.67 3.83 22.34
N TRP A 269 2.28 2.60 21.96
CA TRP A 269 1.52 1.71 22.84
C TRP A 269 2.26 1.40 24.15
N VAL A 270 3.57 1.16 24.04
CA VAL A 270 4.41 0.76 25.17
C VAL A 270 4.69 1.95 26.09
N VAL A 271 5.20 3.06 25.55
CA VAL A 271 5.74 4.17 26.36
C VAL A 271 4.74 5.29 26.64
N ASN A 272 3.61 5.34 25.92
CA ASN A 272 2.59 6.36 26.11
C ASN A 272 1.24 5.71 26.52
N PRO A 273 0.96 5.56 27.83
CA PRO A 273 -0.30 4.97 28.31
C PRO A 273 -1.57 5.68 27.81
N ALA A 274 -1.49 6.98 27.47
CA ALA A 274 -2.63 7.70 26.91
C ALA A 274 -3.01 7.18 25.51
N SER A 275 -2.04 6.66 24.75
CA SER A 275 -2.29 6.09 23.42
C SER A 275 -3.22 4.86 23.47
N ARG A 276 -3.32 4.19 24.62
CA ARG A 276 -4.17 3.02 24.86
C ARG A 276 -5.64 3.39 25.09
N LYS A 277 -5.92 4.63 25.49
CA LYS A 277 -7.28 5.12 25.80
C LYS A 277 -8.11 5.38 24.53
N THR A 278 -7.45 5.50 23.38
CA THR A 278 -8.07 5.80 22.08
C THR A 278 -8.10 4.56 21.20
N LEU A 279 -9.19 3.78 21.32
CA LEU A 279 -9.86 3.06 20.22
C LEU A 279 -11.17 2.42 20.73
N VAL A 280 -12.01 3.22 21.36
CA VAL A 280 -13.37 2.83 21.73
C VAL A 280 -14.31 3.13 20.57
N SER A 281 -14.23 2.34 19.51
CA SER A 281 -15.31 2.22 18.53
C SER A 281 -15.08 0.99 17.65
N TYR A 282 -15.59 -0.15 18.08
CA TYR A 282 -15.80 -1.36 17.26
C TYR A 282 -16.83 -1.15 16.12
N LYS A 283 -17.16 0.10 15.77
CA LYS A 283 -17.93 0.41 14.56
C LYS A 283 -16.95 0.76 13.44
N SER A 284 -16.55 -0.27 12.70
CA SER A 284 -15.91 -0.09 11.39
C SER A 284 -16.77 0.86 10.56
N LEU A 285 -16.25 2.05 10.23
CA LEU A 285 -16.89 3.09 9.41
C LEU A 285 -17.35 2.64 8.01
N GLY A 286 -17.14 1.36 7.64
CA GLY A 286 -17.48 0.78 6.34
C GLY A 286 -18.39 -0.44 6.44
N GLN A 287 -19.06 -0.63 7.58
CA GLN A 287 -20.05 -1.67 7.76
C GLN A 287 -21.26 -1.39 6.84
N GLY A 288 -21.25 -1.98 5.65
CA GLY A 288 -22.21 -1.69 4.58
C GLY A 288 -23.65 -2.13 4.83
N TYR A 289 -24.51 -1.68 3.92
CA TYR A 289 -25.95 -1.94 3.88
C TYR A 289 -26.25 -3.42 3.60
N VAL A 290 -27.27 -3.97 4.28
CA VAL A 290 -27.76 -5.34 4.05
C VAL A 290 -28.77 -5.29 2.90
N VAL A 291 -28.57 -6.09 1.87
CA VAL A 291 -29.60 -6.36 0.87
C VAL A 291 -29.98 -7.83 1.02
N ALA A 292 -31.23 -8.11 1.40
CA ALA A 292 -31.74 -9.47 1.46
C ALA A 292 -31.68 -10.08 0.06
N LEU A 293 -31.15 -11.31 -0.05
CA LEU A 293 -31.19 -12.04 -1.31
C LEU A 293 -32.65 -12.40 -1.62
N PRO A 294 -33.12 -12.29 -2.87
CA PRO A 294 -34.44 -12.80 -3.22
C PRO A 294 -34.48 -14.30 -2.92
N ILE A 295 -35.45 -14.71 -2.11
CA ILE A 295 -35.75 -16.12 -1.85
C ILE A 295 -36.14 -16.72 -3.21
N LYS A 296 -35.51 -17.84 -3.56
CA LYS A 296 -35.71 -18.56 -4.83
C LYS A 296 -37.18 -18.84 -5.13
#